data_AF-A0A1H1MY82-F1
#
_entry.id   AF-A0A1H1MY82-F1
#
_cell.length_a   1.000
_cell.length_b   1.000
_cell.length_c   1.000
_cell.angle_alpha   90.00
_cell.angle_beta   90.00
_cell.angle_gamma   90.00
#
_symmetry.space_group_name_H-M   'P 1'
#
loop_
_entity.id
_entity.type
_entity.pdbx_description
1 polymer ?
#
loop_
_entity_poly.entity_id
_entity_poly.type
_entity_poly.pdbx_seq_one_letter_code
_entity_poly.pdbx_strand_id
1 'polypeptide(L)'
;MNFSHFVRIDRERRGLECHYVVHTGNPKFTVELTPDHEAPDKLGRGVIKRVCVPNSWAGDYGQYGQLLAAAQEFFGQSHPGDAPARR
;
A
#
# COMPACT_ATOMS: atom_id res chain seq x y z
N MET A 1 -0.88 11.74 10.06
CA MET A 1 -1.72 11.60 8.86
C MET A 1 -2.98 10.82 9.22
N ASN A 2 -4.11 11.15 8.60
CA ASN A 2 -5.35 10.40 8.80
C ASN A 2 -5.46 9.31 7.72
N PHE A 3 -5.46 8.04 8.14
CA PHE A 3 -5.56 6.89 7.23
C PHE A 3 -6.96 6.28 7.17
N SER A 4 -8.00 7.01 7.60
CA SER A 4 -9.39 6.51 7.70
C SER A 4 -9.97 5.91 6.42
N HIS A 5 -9.38 6.21 5.26
CA HIS A 5 -9.84 5.71 3.96
C HIS A 5 -8.97 4.60 3.38
N PHE A 6 -7.90 4.18 4.06
CA PHE A 6 -7.01 3.13 3.59
C PHE A 6 -7.30 1.79 4.25
N VAL A 7 -7.31 0.74 3.44
CA VAL A 7 -7.45 -0.65 3.88
C VAL A 7 -6.34 -1.46 3.25
N ARG A 8 -5.64 -2.25 4.07
CA ARG A 8 -4.64 -3.23 3.61
C ARG A 8 -5.29 -4.60 3.48
N ILE A 9 -4.99 -5.30 2.39
CA ILE A 9 -5.38 -6.68 2.15
C ILE A 9 -4.12 -7.46 1.85
N ASP A 10 -3.77 -8.36 2.77
CA ASP A 10 -2.65 -9.29 2.61
C ASP A 10 -3.09 -10.49 1.77
N ARG A 11 -2.32 -10.80 0.72
CA ARG A 11 -2.61 -11.94 -0.15
C ARG A 11 -1.32 -12.68 -0.47
N GLU A 12 -1.26 -13.93 -0.05
CA GLU A 12 -0.18 -14.83 -0.47
C GLU A 12 -0.52 -15.40 -1.86
N ARG A 13 0.40 -15.27 -2.81
CA ARG A 13 0.24 -15.85 -4.16
C ARG A 13 1.51 -16.58 -4.56
N ARG A 14 1.43 -17.92 -4.64
CA ARG A 14 2.53 -18.79 -5.11
C ARG A 14 3.86 -18.53 -4.38
N GLY A 15 3.83 -18.30 -3.07
CA GLY A 15 5.01 -18.03 -2.26
C GLY A 15 5.57 -16.61 -2.37
N LEU A 16 4.90 -15.71 -3.09
CA LEU A 16 5.19 -14.27 -3.11
C LEU A 16 4.16 -13.53 -2.25
N GLU A 17 4.64 -12.72 -1.32
CA GLU A 17 3.81 -11.82 -0.53
C GLU A 17 3.36 -10.64 -1.41
N CYS A 18 2.05 -10.53 -1.63
CA CYS A 18 1.45 -9.41 -2.35
C CYS A 18 0.48 -8.69 -1.43
N HIS A 19 0.67 -7.38 -1.29
CA HIS A 19 -0.16 -6.55 -0.44
C HIS A 19 -0.94 -5.56 -1.29
N TYR A 20 -2.23 -5.45 -1.05
CA TYR A 20 -3.07 -4.45 -1.69
C TYR A 20 -3.41 -3.36 -0.68
N VAL A 21 -3.17 -2.10 -1.04
CA VAL A 21 -3.72 -0.96 -0.31
C VAL A 21 -4.83 -0.35 -1.13
N VAL A 22 -6.02 -0.28 -0.55
CA VAL A 22 -7.24 0.23 -1.18
C VAL A 22 -7.59 1.57 -0.56
N HIS A 23 -7.75 2.60 -1.38
CA HIS A 23 -8.32 3.88 -0.96
C HIS A 23 -9.83 3.86 -1.24
N THR A 24 -10.62 3.92 -0.17
CA THR A 24 -12.08 3.79 -0.20
C THR A 24 -12.80 5.14 -0.36
N GLY A 25 -12.09 6.25 -0.08
CA GLY A 25 -12.58 7.61 -0.28
C GLY A 25 -12.51 8.05 -1.75
N ASN A 26 -12.91 9.30 -2.03
CA ASN A 26 -12.75 9.89 -3.36
C ASN A 26 -11.40 10.62 -3.45
N PRO A 27 -10.58 10.38 -4.50
CA PRO A 27 -10.78 9.40 -5.57
C PRO A 27 -10.46 7.97 -5.13
N LYS A 28 -11.26 6.99 -5.58
CA LYS A 28 -11.05 5.57 -5.26
C LYS A 28 -9.91 5.03 -6.09
N PHE A 29 -9.02 4.23 -5.49
CA PHE A 29 -7.99 3.50 -6.24
C PHE A 29 -7.49 2.30 -5.44
N THR A 30 -6.70 1.47 -6.09
CA THR A 30 -6.00 0.36 -5.46
C THR A 30 -4.54 0.38 -5.88
N VAL A 31 -3.63 0.08 -4.96
CA VAL A 31 -2.21 -0.11 -5.23
C VAL A 31 -1.77 -1.48 -4.75
N GLU A 32 -0.99 -2.16 -5.57
CA GLU A 32 -0.31 -3.42 -5.26
C GLU A 32 1.13 -3.11 -4.88
N LEU A 33 1.52 -3.60 -3.71
CA LEU A 33 2.83 -3.40 -3.09
C LEU A 33 3.45 -4.77 -2.79
N THR A 34 4.76 -4.88 -3.01
CA THR A 34 5.57 -5.97 -2.47
C THR A 34 6.52 -5.43 -1.41
N PRO A 35 6.94 -6.23 -0.43
CA PRO A 35 8.01 -5.84 0.49
C PRO A 35 9.26 -5.38 -0.29
N ASP A 36 9.92 -4.34 0.23
CA ASP A 36 11.23 -3.93 -0.23
C ASP A 36 12.29 -4.71 0.57
N HIS A 37 12.75 -5.83 0.00
CA HIS A 37 13.77 -6.67 0.64
C HIS A 37 15.16 -6.04 0.69
N GLU A 38 15.39 -4.93 -0.02
CA GLU A 38 16.64 -4.16 0.02
C GLU A 38 16.64 -3.12 1.15
N ALA A 39 15.47 -2.81 1.72
CA ALA A 39 15.35 -1.93 2.87
C ALA A 39 15.90 -2.58 4.15
N PRO A 40 16.44 -1.81 5.11
CA PRO A 40 17.03 -2.34 6.34
C PRO A 40 16.03 -3.14 7.21
N ASP A 41 14.74 -2.84 7.10
CA ASP A 41 13.62 -3.54 7.75
C ASP A 41 13.01 -4.65 6.87
N LYS A 42 13.61 -4.94 5.70
CA LYS A 42 13.18 -5.93 4.69
C LYS A 42 11.75 -5.77 4.16
N LEU A 43 11.10 -4.66 4.49
CA LEU A 43 9.73 -4.32 4.14
C LEU A 43 9.67 -2.93 3.50
N GLY A 44 10.34 -1.96 4.13
CA GLY A 44 10.40 -0.58 3.71
C GLY A 44 9.00 0.04 3.57
N ARG A 45 8.89 1.04 2.70
CA ARG A 45 7.60 1.62 2.29
C ARG A 45 6.86 0.77 1.25
N GLY A 46 7.38 -0.43 0.94
CA GLY A 46 6.92 -1.30 -0.13
C GLY A 46 7.22 -0.76 -1.53
N VAL A 47 7.48 -1.66 -2.47
CA VAL A 47 7.68 -1.34 -3.90
C VAL A 47 6.34 -1.43 -4.61
N ILE A 48 5.91 -0.31 -5.22
CA ILE A 48 4.68 -0.28 -6.03
C ILE A 48 4.89 -1.16 -7.26
N LYS A 49 4.04 -2.17 -7.44
CA LYS A 49 4.01 -3.03 -8.63
C LYS A 49 2.92 -2.64 -9.60
N ARG A 50 1.77 -2.19 -9.09
CA ARG A 50 0.63 -1.84 -9.91
C ARG A 50 -0.25 -0.80 -9.24
N VAL A 51 -0.73 0.16 -10.02
CA VAL A 51 -1.75 1.13 -9.61
C VAL A 51 -2.97 0.94 -10.48
N CYS A 52 -4.14 0.78 -9.86
CA CYS A 52 -5.42 0.71 -10.53
C CYS A 52 -6.25 1.94 -10.14
N VAL A 53 -6.42 2.85 -11.11
CA VAL A 53 -7.27 4.03 -10.98
C VAL A 53 -8.50 3.90 -11.89
N PRO A 54 -9.66 4.45 -11.50
CA PRO A 54 -10.81 4.57 -12.39
C PRO A 54 -10.43 5.31 -13.65
N ASN A 55 -10.84 4.78 -14.81
CA ASN A 55 -10.66 5.48 -16.07
C ASN A 55 -11.59 6.70 -16.07
N SER A 56 -11.01 7.89 -16.01
CA SER A 56 -11.74 9.15 -16.07
C SER A 56 -11.33 9.87 -17.34
N TRP A 57 -12.31 10.19 -18.18
CA TRP A 57 -12.10 10.97 -19.40
C TRP A 57 -11.60 12.40 -19.11
N ALA A 58 -11.92 12.95 -17.93
CA ALA A 58 -11.53 14.30 -17.49
C ALA A 58 -10.67 14.31 -16.22
N GLY A 59 -10.06 13.17 -15.85
CA GLY A 59 -9.45 12.98 -14.54
C GLY A 59 -8.12 13.69 -14.38
N ASP A 60 -8.01 14.54 -13.36
CA ASP A 60 -6.73 15.01 -12.85
C ASP A 60 -6.01 13.87 -12.09
N TYR A 61 -5.14 13.16 -12.81
CA TYR A 61 -4.35 12.08 -12.22
C TYR A 61 -3.30 12.59 -11.21
N GLY A 62 -3.03 13.90 -11.16
CA GLY A 62 -2.11 14.50 -10.18
C GLY A 62 -2.60 14.33 -8.74
N GLN A 63 -3.92 14.29 -8.52
CA GLN A 63 -4.52 14.10 -7.20
C GLN A 63 -4.15 12.76 -6.55
N TYR A 64 -3.87 11.73 -7.37
CA TYR A 64 -3.46 10.43 -6.85
C TYR A 64 -2.02 10.43 -6.33
N GLY A 65 -1.17 11.37 -6.75
CA GLY A 65 0.25 11.39 -6.36
C GLY A 65 0.45 11.49 -4.84
N GLN A 66 -0.25 12.43 -4.20
CA GLN A 66 -0.21 12.59 -2.74
C GLN A 66 -0.81 11.38 -2.02
N LEU A 67 -1.88 10.80 -2.57
CA LEU A 67 -2.55 9.64 -1.99
C LEU A 67 -1.72 8.35 -2.14
N LEU A 68 -0.93 8.22 -3.21
CA LEU A 68 -0.01 7.11 -3.40
C LEU A 68 1.14 7.15 -2.39
N ALA A 69 1.70 8.34 -2.13
CA ALA A 69 2.68 8.52 -1.06
C ALA A 69 2.09 8.14 0.31
N ALA A 70 0.88 8.61 0.60
CA ALA A 70 0.16 8.26 1.82
C ALA A 70 -0.15 6.74 1.90
N ALA A 71 -0.45 6.08 0.78
CA ALA A 71 -0.68 4.64 0.73
C ALA A 71 0.59 3.83 1.07
N GLN A 72 1.76 4.27 0.59
CA GLN A 72 3.05 3.67 0.95
C GLN A 72 3.40 3.87 2.43
N GLU A 73 3.12 5.06 2.99
CA GLU A 73 3.32 5.33 4.41
C GLU A 73 2.36 4.51 5.29
N PHE A 74 1.11 4.37 4.86
CA PHE A 74 0.15 3.48 5.49
C PHE A 74 0.62 2.02 5.46
N PHE A 75 1.15 1.56 4.32
CA PHE A 75 1.68 0.21 4.20
C PHE A 75 2.77 -0.07 5.23
N GLY A 76 3.77 0.82 5.33
CA GLY A 76 4.84 0.70 6.32
C GLY A 76 4.35 0.71 7.77
N GLN A 77 3.36 1.53 8.11
CA GLN A 77 2.80 1.61 9.47
C GLN A 77 1.84 0.46 9.81
N SER A 78 1.19 -0.11 8.80
CA SER A 78 0.22 -1.20 8.97
C SER A 78 0.85 -2.55 9.24
N HIS A 79 2.18 -2.69 9.08
CA HIS A 79 2.85 -3.92 9.40
C HIS A 79 3.03 -4.00 10.93
N PRO A 80 2.48 -5.03 11.60
CA PRO A 80 2.78 -5.25 13.00
C PRO A 80 4.28 -5.57 13.07
N GLY A 81 5.07 -4.67 13.63
CA GLY A 81 6.48 -4.95 13.91
C GLY A 81 6.56 -6.29 14.65
N ASP A 82 7.56 -7.10 14.28
CA ASP A 82 7.93 -8.37 14.91
C ASP A 82 7.38 -8.44 16.35
N ALA A 83 6.26 -9.14 16.53
CA ALA A 83 5.77 -9.39 17.87
C ALA A 83 6.92 -10.11 18.60
N PRO A 84 7.39 -9.62 19.77
CA PRO A 84 8.51 -10.25 20.45
C PRO A 84 8.15 -11.72 20.65
N ALA A 85 9.01 -12.61 20.15
CA ALA A 85 8.85 -14.04 20.27
C ALA A 85 8.44 -14.37 21.70
N ARG A 86 7.19 -14.82 21.88
CA ARG A 86 6.71 -15.33 23.17
C ARG A 86 7.63 -16.49 23.53
N ARG A 87 8.54 -16.23 24.48
CA ARG A 87 9.31 -17.24 25.20
C ARG A 87 8.39 -18.10 26.05
#